data_AF-C2EJZ8-F1
#
_entry.id   AF-C2EJZ8-F1
#
_cell.length_a   1.000
_cell.length_b   1.000
_cell.length_c   1.000
_cell.angle_alpha   90.00
_cell.angle_beta   90.00
_cell.angle_gamma   90.00
#
_symmetry.space_group_name_H-M   'P 1'
#
loop_
_entity.id
_entity.type
_entity.pdbx_description
1 polymer ?
#
loop_
_entity_poly.entity_id
_entity_poly.type
_entity_poly.pdbx_seq_one_letter_code
_entity_poly.pdbx_strand_id
1 'polypeptide(L)' 'PKCGVIKKDNRNHEKHEYHCDNCGYRSNDDRIGAMNIQLLGTQYISGQEQPKFELTTNA' A
#
# COMPACT_ATOMS: atom_id res chain seq x y z
N PRO A 1 0.74 -0.55 4.01
CA PRO A 1 1.63 -1.64 4.48
C PRO A 1 2.04 -1.62 5.98
N LYS A 2 2.23 -0.46 6.63
CA LYS A 2 2.43 -0.41 8.10
C LYS A 2 1.78 0.81 8.77
N CYS A 3 1.85 1.99 8.14
CA CYS A 3 1.33 3.25 8.67
C CYS A 3 0.22 3.89 7.82
N GLY A 4 -0.31 3.16 6.84
CA GLY A 4 -1.43 3.63 6.00
C GLY A 4 -1.11 4.69 4.94
N VAL A 5 0.08 5.32 4.95
CA VAL A 5 0.45 6.34 3.94
C VAL A 5 0.51 5.75 2.52
N ILE A 6 -0.11 6.46 1.58
CA ILE A 6 -0.11 6.15 0.16
C ILE A 6 0.69 7.23 -0.57
N LYS A 7 1.90 6.90 -0.99
CA LYS A 7 2.74 7.76 -1.85
C LYS A 7 3.38 6.88 -2.92
N LYS A 8 3.26 7.29 -4.18
CA LYS A 8 3.83 6.53 -5.31
C LYS A 8 5.36 6.57 -5.29
N ASP A 9 5.93 7.72 -4.94
CA ASP A 9 7.37 7.96 -4.89
C ASP A 9 8.11 7.10 -3.84
N ASN A 10 7.37 6.50 -2.91
CA ASN A 10 7.91 5.49 -1.98
C ASN A 10 8.32 4.18 -2.69
N ARG A 11 8.00 4.00 -3.98
CA ARG A 11 8.39 2.83 -4.78
C ARG A 11 9.52 3.20 -5.73
N ASN A 12 10.58 2.41 -5.68
CA ASN A 12 11.67 2.42 -6.65
C ASN A 12 11.56 1.18 -7.53
N HIS A 13 11.01 1.36 -8.73
CA HIS A 13 10.80 0.28 -9.70
C HIS A 13 12.08 -0.27 -10.31
N GLU A 14 13.16 0.52 -10.40
CA GLU A 14 14.44 0.03 -10.91
C GLU A 14 15.11 -0.94 -9.94
N LYS A 15 14.90 -0.74 -8.63
CA LYS A 15 15.48 -1.56 -7.56
C LYS A 15 14.51 -2.57 -6.96
N HIS A 16 13.26 -2.59 -7.42
CA HIS A 16 12.17 -3.39 -6.83
C HIS A 16 12.06 -3.19 -5.31
N GLU A 17 12.16 -1.93 -4.85
CA GLU A 17 12.17 -1.57 -3.44
C GLU A 17 11.03 -0.59 -3.12
N TYR A 18 10.42 -0.78 -1.95
CA TYR A 18 9.54 0.18 -1.30
C TYR A 18 10.19 0.72 -0.04
N HIS A 19 10.19 2.05 0.12
CA HIS A 19 10.62 2.75 1.33
C HIS A 19 9.57 3.77 1.75
N CYS A 20 9.04 3.65 2.96
CA CYS A 20 8.07 4.60 3.49
C CYS A 20 8.74 5.77 4.19
N ASP A 21 8.70 6.95 3.60
CA ASP A 21 9.27 8.17 4.19
C ASP A 21 8.58 8.62 5.50
N ASN A 22 7.36 8.12 5.78
CA ASN A 22 6.63 8.48 7.01
C ASN A 22 7.03 7.62 8.21
N CYS A 23 7.32 6.32 8.02
CA CYS A 23 7.59 5.41 9.15
C CYS A 23 8.87 4.58 9.01
N GLY A 24 9.66 4.81 7.96
CA GLY A 24 10.91 4.10 7.67
C GLY A 24 10.73 2.64 7.23
N TYR A 25 9.50 2.16 7.03
CA TYR A 25 9.29 0.77 6.64
C TYR A 25 9.85 0.49 5.24
N ARG A 26 10.68 -0.56 5.12
CA ARG A 26 11.31 -1.00 3.89
C ARG A 26 10.94 -2.45 3.55
N SER A 27 10.68 -2.72 2.27
CA SER A 27 10.43 -4.06 1.75
C SER A 27 10.57 -4.06 0.23
N ASN A 28 10.55 -5.23 -0.41
CA ASN A 28 10.41 -5.31 -1.86
C ASN A 28 9.01 -4.79 -2.30
N ASP A 29 8.93 -4.05 -3.41
CA ASP A 29 7.69 -3.40 -3.86
C ASP A 29 6.63 -4.39 -4.37
N ASP A 30 7.04 -5.50 -4.99
CA ASP A 30 6.13 -6.59 -5.39
C ASP A 30 5.46 -7.23 -4.17
N ARG A 31 6.23 -7.49 -3.10
CA ARG A 31 5.69 -7.96 -1.81
C ARG A 31 4.66 -6.99 -1.24
N ILE A 32 4.91 -5.68 -1.34
CA ILE A 32 3.94 -4.65 -0.91
C ILE A 32 2.68 -4.70 -1.77
N GLY A 33 2.82 -4.91 -3.08
CA GLY A 33 1.71 -5.15 -4.00
C GLY A 33 0.85 -6.32 -3.55
N ALA A 34 1.47 -7.48 -3.29
CA ALA A 34 0.78 -8.69 -2.84
C ALA A 34 0.04 -8.47 -1.50
N MET A 35 0.68 -7.83 -0.52
CA MET A 35 0.05 -7.50 0.76
C MET A 35 -1.17 -6.59 0.59
N ASN A 36 -1.08 -5.60 -0.28
CA ASN A 36 -2.18 -4.67 -0.54
C ASN A 36 -3.36 -5.38 -1.24
N ILE A 37 -3.10 -6.28 -2.20
CA ILE A 37 -4.14 -7.09 -2.85
C ILE A 37 -4.81 -8.02 -1.85
N GLN A 38 -4.03 -8.70 -1.00
CA GLN A 38 -4.56 -9.58 0.04
C GLN A 38 -5.50 -8.83 0.99
N LEU A 39 -5.12 -7.62 1.42
CA LEU A 39 -5.96 -6.78 2.27
C LEU A 39 -7.28 -6.39 1.59
N LEU A 40 -7.23 -5.95 0.32
CA LEU A 40 -8.44 -5.62 -0.45
C LEU A 40 -9.34 -6.85 -0.62
N GLY A 41 -8.76 -8.03 -0.86
CA GLY A 41 -9.50 -9.29 -0.93
C GLY A 41 -10.20 -9.64 0.39
N THR A 42 -9.51 -9.47 1.53
CA THR A 42 -10.12 -9.66 2.86
C THR A 42 -11.27 -8.69 3.09
N GLN A 43 -11.12 -7.42 2.71
CA GLN A 43 -12.20 -6.41 2.82
C GLN A 43 -13.41 -6.77 1.97
N TYR A 44 -13.17 -7.23 0.73
CA TYR A 44 -14.22 -7.68 -0.17
C TYR A 44 -15.02 -8.84 0.43
N ILE A 45 -14.32 -9.87 0.91
CA ILE A 45 -14.95 -11.04 1.56
C ILE A 45 -15.72 -10.64 2.83
N SER A 46 -15.28 -9.56 3.50
CA SER A 46 -15.95 -9.03 4.70
C SER A 46 -17.18 -8.16 4.39
N GLY A 47 -17.59 -8.07 3.12
CA GLY A 47 -18.81 -7.37 2.69
C GLY A 47 -18.60 -5.95 2.15
N GLN A 48 -17.36 -5.49 1.95
CA GLN A 48 -17.12 -4.23 1.24
C GLN A 48 -17.18 -4.47 -0.28
N GLU A 49 -18.21 -3.99 -0.97
CA GLU A 49 -18.40 -4.30 -2.40
C GLU A 49 -17.28 -3.79 -3.31
N GLN A 50 -16.69 -2.64 -3.00
CA GLN A 50 -15.66 -1.99 -3.81
C GLN A 50 -14.51 -1.46 -2.93
N PRO A 51 -13.71 -2.35 -2.32
CA PRO A 51 -12.62 -1.93 -1.48
C PRO A 51 -11.53 -1.26 -2.33
N LYS A 52 -11.03 -0.13 -1.85
CA LYS A 52 -10.00 0.64 -2.52
C LYS A 52 -9.21 1.45 -1.51
N PHE A 53 -7.96 1.74 -1.85
CA PHE A 53 -7.17 2.71 -1.11
C PHE A 53 -7.49 4.11 -1.63
N GLU A 54 -7.96 4.99 -0.74
CA GLU A 54 -8.25 6.38 -1.06
C GLU A 54 -7.11 7.29 -0.56
N LEU A 55 -6.70 8.23 -1.40
CA LEU A 55 -5.81 9.30 -1.00
C LEU A 55 -6.64 10.31 -0.20
N THR A 56 -6.47 10.36 1.12
CA THR A 56 -7.03 11.46 1.92
C THR A 56 -6.21 12.72 1.66
N THR A 57 -6.69 13.55 0.74
CA THR A 57 -6.24 14.93 0.59
C THR A 57 -6.83 15.76 1.72
N ASN A 58 -6.23 15.72 2.91
CA ASN A 58 -6.45 16.79 3.86
C ASN A 58 -5.54 17.94 3.42
N ALA A 59 -6.16 18.94 2.79
CA ALA A 59 -5.57 20.23 2.44
C ALA A 59 -5.10 20.99 3.69
#